data_AF-S0FCW5-F1
#
_entry.id   AF-S0FCW5-F1
#
_cell.length_a   1.000
_cell.length_b   1.000
_cell.length_c   1.000
_cell.angle_alpha   90.00
_cell.angle_beta   90.00
_cell.angle_gamma   90.00
#
_symmetry.space_group_name_H-M   'P 1'
#
loop_
_entity.id
_entity.type
_entity.pdbx_description
1 polymer ?
#
loop_
_entity_poly.entity_id
_entity_poly.type
_entity_poly.pdbx_seq_one_letter_code
_entity_poly.pdbx_strand_id
1 'polypeptide(L)'
;MIKSVNIVIFLPLSTRDSFASIAENRYFILVLGGQFFVPHCPFGGQYRDKNTEKICKYTENMKKKRKYVILSYMLIYSKLMLYFFSFYNFLFFRLLAAGEKCEDPVGVHSKSIIRINVKGSAVRLSGKIGVTDTQIDYHSSEVTASPQPDGTRVLFHQVNGQKYLAGVEDQGNTMKKGVVMFRVLGDGRELYSQKMASGEKMKSLEVDIRKVKQLELRVDDGGDGPSGDFAVWSGVRIDSDNQLASAESVEAMSGDEGVSQEDWNKMAAKLKDLPVADYPFMKRSATDWLLTPETYKAEVKAGSDGKSLVLTNGLTARVFRITPNLATVDIVNQMSGENMLRAVSGEGELVINGQKWYLGGLEGQPERGYLKMEWLDDMSVRDSSFIVEDFYITDSVRTLDWARSRWALNKQLPTGKSLTFGF
;
A
#
# COMPACT_ATOMS: atom_id res chain seq x y z
N MET A 1 5.78 17.27 9.43
CA MET A 1 6.00 17.03 7.99
C MET A 1 7.38 16.43 7.85
N ILE A 2 7.49 15.11 7.59
CA ILE A 2 8.77 14.45 7.35
C ILE A 2 9.29 14.98 6.01
N LYS A 3 10.49 15.57 5.99
CA LYS A 3 11.01 16.25 4.79
C LYS A 3 11.79 15.34 3.83
N SER A 4 12.17 14.14 4.27
CA SER A 4 12.91 13.16 3.48
C SER A 4 12.99 11.82 4.21
N VAL A 5 12.79 10.71 3.52
CA VAL A 5 13.08 9.36 4.04
C VAL A 5 14.24 8.76 3.26
N ASN A 6 15.28 8.30 3.95
CA ASN A 6 16.41 7.62 3.31
C ASN A 6 16.49 6.16 3.77
N ILE A 7 16.61 5.26 2.79
CA ILE A 7 16.92 3.83 3.03
C ILE A 7 18.35 3.58 2.57
N VAL A 8 19.15 2.99 3.46
CA VAL A 8 20.53 2.61 3.16
C VAL A 8 20.67 1.09 3.16
N ILE A 9 21.13 0.54 2.04
CA ILE A 9 21.33 -0.89 1.84
C ILE A 9 22.83 -1.16 1.76
N PHE A 10 23.31 -2.04 2.63
CA PHE A 10 24.73 -2.41 2.73
C PHE A 10 24.96 -3.82 2.20
N LEU A 11 26.02 -4.00 1.40
CA LEU A 11 26.50 -5.33 1.02
C LEU A 11 27.97 -5.49 1.46
N PRO A 12 28.26 -6.34 2.46
CA PRO A 12 29.63 -6.55 2.93
C PRO A 12 30.44 -7.44 1.97
N LEU A 13 31.75 -7.26 1.96
CA LEU A 13 32.68 -8.21 1.33
C LEU A 13 32.74 -9.52 2.14
N SER A 14 32.28 -10.59 1.51
CA SER A 14 32.57 -12.00 1.80
C SER A 14 32.77 -12.36 3.28
N THR A 15 31.69 -12.77 3.93
CA THR A 15 31.77 -13.79 4.99
C THR A 15 30.66 -14.82 4.79
N ARG A 16 30.80 -15.98 5.43
CA ARG A 16 29.84 -17.10 5.43
C ARG A 16 28.39 -16.69 5.77
N ASP A 17 28.19 -15.48 6.30
CA ASP A 17 26.91 -14.86 6.68
C ASP A 17 26.24 -14.03 5.55
N SER A 18 26.86 -13.87 4.39
CA SER A 18 26.29 -13.13 3.24
C SER A 18 25.03 -13.78 2.67
N PHE A 19 24.92 -15.12 2.72
CA PHE A 19 23.77 -15.87 2.19
C PHE A 19 22.48 -15.68 3.01
N ALA A 20 22.62 -15.61 4.32
CA ALA A 20 21.49 -15.45 5.24
C ALA A 20 21.01 -13.98 5.29
N SER A 21 21.89 -13.02 5.04
CA SER A 21 21.62 -11.59 5.25
C SER A 21 20.84 -10.90 4.12
N ILE A 22 20.92 -11.39 2.89
CA ILE A 22 20.29 -10.79 1.70
C ILE A 22 18.83 -11.23 1.52
N ALA A 23 18.50 -12.46 1.91
CA ALA A 23 17.14 -13.00 1.79
C ALA A 23 16.16 -12.48 2.86
N GLU A 24 16.64 -11.88 3.95
CA GLU A 24 15.83 -11.58 5.15
C GLU A 24 15.77 -10.09 5.53
N ASN A 25 16.15 -9.15 4.66
CA ASN A 25 16.08 -7.71 4.97
C ASN A 25 16.80 -7.31 6.29
N ARG A 26 17.89 -8.01 6.66
CA ARG A 26 18.45 -7.96 8.03
C ARG A 26 19.32 -6.73 8.36
N TYR A 27 19.62 -5.87 7.39
CA TYR A 27 20.47 -4.68 7.60
C TYR A 27 19.95 -3.46 6.83
N PHE A 28 18.82 -2.91 7.27
CA PHE A 28 18.44 -1.55 6.89
C PHE A 28 18.53 -0.63 8.11
N ILE A 29 19.08 0.54 7.87
CA ILE A 29 19.02 1.65 8.81
C ILE A 29 18.09 2.68 8.18
N LEU A 30 16.91 2.84 8.76
CA LEU A 30 16.01 3.91 8.37
C LEU A 30 16.48 5.20 9.05
N VAL A 31 16.67 6.26 8.26
CA VAL A 31 17.06 7.58 8.77
C VAL A 31 15.92 8.57 8.52
N LEU A 32 15.27 9.03 9.61
CA LEU A 32 14.25 10.07 9.57
C LEU A 32 14.78 11.31 10.29
N GLY A 33 14.95 12.43 9.58
CA GLY A 33 15.35 13.71 10.18
C GLY A 33 16.65 13.66 11.01
N GLY A 34 17.58 12.76 10.68
CA GLY A 34 18.84 12.56 11.40
C GLY A 34 18.79 11.56 12.58
N GLN A 35 17.65 10.92 12.83
CA GLN A 35 17.50 9.83 13.82
C GLN A 35 17.50 8.45 13.16
N PHE A 36 18.14 7.49 13.81
CA PHE A 36 18.34 6.12 13.32
C PHE A 36 17.29 5.16 13.89
N PHE A 37 16.73 4.31 13.04
CA PHE A 37 15.79 3.25 13.43
C PHE A 37 16.31 1.89 12.93
N VAL A 38 16.33 0.90 13.83
CA VAL A 38 16.71 -0.50 13.56
C VAL A 38 15.46 -1.36 13.76
N PRO A 39 15.11 -2.26 12.82
CA PRO A 39 13.90 -3.07 12.93
C PRO A 39 13.92 -4.02 14.15
N HIS A 40 12.73 -4.30 14.67
CA HIS A 40 12.53 -5.20 15.81
C HIS A 40 12.68 -6.66 15.38
N CYS A 41 13.30 -7.49 16.22
CA CYS A 41 13.53 -8.92 15.94
C CYS A 41 12.18 -9.65 15.95
N PRO A 42 11.72 -10.28 14.85
CA PRO A 42 10.45 -10.98 14.85
C PRO A 42 10.63 -12.43 15.35
N PHE A 43 9.55 -12.97 15.92
CA PHE A 43 9.28 -14.37 16.29
C PHE A 43 9.69 -14.88 17.70
N GLY A 44 8.65 -15.19 18.50
CA GLY A 44 8.70 -16.15 19.59
C GLY A 44 8.39 -17.55 19.07
N GLY A 45 9.38 -18.45 19.11
CA GLY A 45 9.25 -19.87 18.76
C GLY A 45 10.40 -20.67 19.39
N GLN A 46 10.12 -21.90 19.80
CA GLN A 46 10.93 -22.73 20.70
C GLN A 46 12.21 -23.37 20.13
N TYR A 47 12.71 -22.94 18.96
CA TYR A 47 14.03 -23.36 18.46
C TYR A 47 14.86 -22.14 18.09
N ARG A 48 15.85 -21.82 18.93
CA ARG A 48 16.86 -20.80 18.65
C ARG A 48 18.17 -21.48 18.27
N ASP A 49 18.74 -21.12 17.12
CA ASP A 49 20.15 -21.36 16.89
C ASP A 49 21.00 -20.41 17.77
N LYS A 50 22.24 -20.80 18.07
CA LYS A 50 23.15 -20.05 18.97
C LYS A 50 23.54 -18.65 18.44
N ASN A 51 23.42 -18.39 17.15
CA ASN A 51 23.70 -17.07 16.56
C ASN A 51 22.49 -16.14 16.69
N THR A 52 21.28 -16.65 16.46
CA THR A 52 20.02 -15.93 16.68
C THR A 52 19.85 -15.54 18.16
N GLU A 53 20.27 -16.39 19.09
CA GLU A 53 20.25 -16.07 20.53
C GLU A 53 21.25 -14.98 20.94
N LYS A 54 22.42 -14.92 20.28
CA LYS A 54 23.42 -13.85 20.49
C LYS A 54 22.92 -12.50 19.97
N ILE A 55 22.25 -12.47 18.82
CA ILE A 55 21.69 -11.26 18.23
C ILE A 55 20.58 -10.72 19.13
N CYS A 56 19.66 -11.56 19.62
CA CYS A 56 18.61 -11.15 20.56
C CYS A 56 19.17 -10.59 21.88
N LYS A 57 20.20 -11.22 22.47
CA LYS A 57 20.89 -10.70 23.67
C LYS A 57 21.58 -9.36 23.41
N TYR A 58 22.07 -9.13 22.20
CA TYR A 58 22.69 -7.88 21.78
C TYR A 58 21.65 -6.75 21.70
N THR A 59 20.47 -7.03 21.12
CA THR A 59 19.34 -6.08 21.05
C THR A 59 18.83 -5.70 22.45
N GLU A 60 18.79 -6.64 23.39
CA GLU A 60 18.43 -6.35 24.80
C GLU A 60 19.49 -5.54 25.55
N ASN A 61 20.78 -5.75 25.28
CA ASN A 61 21.85 -4.95 25.90
C ASN A 61 21.83 -3.49 25.40
N MET A 62 21.41 -3.28 24.15
CA MET A 62 21.20 -1.94 23.63
C MET A 62 20.01 -1.24 24.32
N LYS A 63 18.94 -1.96 24.73
CA LYS A 63 17.79 -1.38 25.47
C LYS A 63 18.21 -0.74 26.80
N LYS A 64 19.25 -1.28 27.45
CA LYS A 64 19.78 -0.78 28.73
C LYS A 64 20.56 0.54 28.62
N LYS A 65 20.98 0.97 27.42
CA LYS A 65 21.84 2.16 27.22
C LYS A 65 21.10 3.44 26.77
N ARG A 66 19.75 3.45 26.74
CA ARG A 66 18.87 4.62 26.46
C ARG A 66 19.38 5.61 25.39
N LYS A 67 19.49 5.18 24.13
CA LYS A 67 19.69 6.08 22.98
C LYS A 67 18.87 5.68 21.75
N TYR A 68 17.60 5.32 21.90
CA TYR A 68 16.63 5.19 20.80
C TYR A 68 15.20 4.93 21.33
N VAL A 69 14.18 5.21 20.50
CA VAL A 69 12.77 4.88 20.72
C VAL A 69 12.46 3.54 20.04
N ILE A 70 11.77 2.65 20.75
CA ILE A 70 11.42 1.29 20.31
C ILE A 70 10.05 1.32 19.63
N LEU A 71 9.92 0.77 18.41
CA LEU A 71 8.64 0.29 17.90
C LEU A 71 8.35 -1.08 18.53
N SER A 72 7.43 -1.12 19.47
CA SER A 72 6.95 -2.35 20.10
C SER A 72 5.88 -3.03 19.24
N TYR A 73 6.16 -4.26 18.79
CA TYR A 73 5.13 -5.21 18.37
C TYR A 73 4.42 -5.73 19.63
N MET A 74 3.12 -5.45 19.78
CA MET A 74 2.26 -6.23 20.67
C MET A 74 1.63 -7.37 19.86
N LEU A 75 2.13 -8.58 20.07
CA LEU A 75 1.40 -9.81 19.75
C LEU A 75 0.39 -10.06 20.88
N ILE A 76 -0.89 -9.80 20.62
CA ILE A 76 -2.00 -10.40 21.35
C ILE A 76 -2.77 -11.25 20.36
N TYR A 77 -2.36 -12.51 20.22
CA TYR A 77 -3.19 -13.57 19.69
C TYR A 77 -3.26 -14.69 20.71
N SER A 78 -4.29 -14.66 21.54
CA SER A 78 -4.78 -15.80 22.32
C SER A 78 -6.12 -15.41 22.93
N LYS A 79 -7.17 -16.18 22.61
CA LYS A 79 -8.52 -16.19 23.21
C LYS A 79 -9.62 -15.22 22.70
N LEU A 80 -9.58 -14.74 21.46
CA LEU A 80 -10.76 -14.08 20.85
C LEU A 80 -11.23 -14.70 19.53
N MET A 81 -10.96 -15.99 19.31
CA MET A 81 -11.34 -16.72 18.09
C MET A 81 -12.50 -17.70 18.32
N LEU A 82 -13.37 -17.40 19.29
CA LEU A 82 -14.63 -18.14 19.54
C LEU A 82 -15.83 -17.23 19.85
N TYR A 83 -15.66 -15.90 19.86
CA TYR A 83 -16.76 -14.92 19.93
C TYR A 83 -17.06 -14.23 18.58
N PHE A 84 -16.19 -14.43 17.58
CA PHE A 84 -16.33 -13.79 16.26
C PHE A 84 -17.43 -14.42 15.37
N PHE A 85 -17.92 -15.62 15.71
CA PHE A 85 -18.97 -16.30 14.94
C PHE A 85 -20.40 -16.04 15.45
N SER A 86 -20.58 -15.31 16.57
CA SER A 86 -21.91 -15.04 17.14
C SER A 86 -22.36 -13.58 17.08
N PHE A 87 -21.52 -12.67 16.57
CA PHE A 87 -21.84 -11.23 16.49
C PHE A 87 -22.19 -10.72 15.08
N TYR A 88 -22.03 -11.53 14.03
CA TYR A 88 -22.36 -11.14 12.65
C TYR A 88 -23.87 -11.08 12.32
N ASN A 89 -24.73 -11.27 13.33
CA ASN A 89 -26.19 -11.14 13.19
C ASN A 89 -26.78 -9.93 13.91
N PHE A 90 -25.96 -8.99 14.39
CA PHE A 90 -26.43 -7.82 15.13
C PHE A 90 -25.95 -6.53 14.46
N LEU A 91 -26.92 -5.72 14.03
CA LEU A 91 -26.83 -4.42 13.32
C LEU A 91 -26.61 -4.46 11.79
N PHE A 92 -27.49 -5.13 11.05
CA PHE A 92 -27.85 -4.64 9.71
C PHE A 92 -28.96 -3.59 9.86
N PHE A 93 -28.62 -2.31 9.72
CA PHE A 93 -29.63 -1.30 9.40
C PHE A 93 -30.31 -1.73 8.09
N ARG A 94 -31.61 -2.01 8.13
CA ARG A 94 -32.38 -2.44 6.96
C ARG A 94 -32.69 -1.22 6.09
N LEU A 95 -31.89 -0.97 5.06
CA LEU A 95 -32.22 0.05 4.05
C LEU A 95 -33.32 -0.48 3.12
N LEU A 96 -34.34 0.36 2.88
CA LEU A 96 -35.45 0.11 1.96
C LEU A 96 -35.48 1.19 0.87
N ALA A 97 -35.81 0.79 -0.34
CA ALA A 97 -36.10 1.70 -1.46
C ALA A 97 -37.38 1.23 -2.16
N ALA A 98 -38.43 2.06 -2.13
CA ALA A 98 -39.78 1.72 -2.58
C ALA A 98 -40.32 0.41 -1.98
N GLY A 99 -40.05 0.18 -0.69
CA GLY A 99 -40.42 -1.02 0.06
C GLY A 99 -39.61 -2.27 -0.26
N GLU A 100 -38.69 -2.21 -1.23
CA GLU A 100 -37.78 -3.31 -1.57
C GLU A 100 -36.55 -3.27 -0.65
N LYS A 101 -36.15 -4.43 -0.12
CA LYS A 101 -34.94 -4.56 0.71
C LYS A 101 -33.69 -4.40 -0.15
N CYS A 102 -32.80 -3.51 0.26
CA CYS A 102 -31.51 -3.35 -0.39
C CYS A 102 -30.56 -4.48 0.04
N GLU A 103 -29.92 -5.13 -0.93
CA GLU A 103 -28.79 -6.04 -0.72
C GLU A 103 -27.50 -5.22 -0.60
N ASP A 104 -26.63 -5.55 0.35
CA ASP A 104 -25.33 -4.90 0.63
C ASP A 104 -25.29 -3.39 0.31
N PRO A 105 -26.15 -2.58 0.96
CA PRO A 105 -26.40 -1.22 0.52
C PRO A 105 -25.25 -0.26 0.87
N VAL A 106 -24.89 0.59 -0.09
CA VAL A 106 -24.11 1.82 0.15
C VAL A 106 -25.06 3.01 0.05
N GLY A 107 -25.47 3.54 1.20
CA GLY A 107 -26.31 4.73 1.31
C GLY A 107 -25.48 6.01 1.19
N VAL A 108 -25.93 6.96 0.36
CA VAL A 108 -25.30 8.26 0.15
C VAL A 108 -26.35 9.37 0.09
N HIS A 109 -25.91 10.61 0.22
CA HIS A 109 -26.73 11.79 -0.05
C HIS A 109 -26.35 12.41 -1.41
N SER A 110 -27.22 13.20 -2.04
CA SER A 110 -26.85 13.95 -3.25
C SER A 110 -25.62 14.85 -3.05
N LYS A 111 -24.90 15.11 -4.15
CA LYS A 111 -23.53 15.64 -4.24
C LYS A 111 -22.46 14.69 -3.67
N SER A 112 -22.71 13.39 -3.76
CA SER A 112 -21.75 12.35 -3.38
C SER A 112 -20.94 11.88 -4.59
N ILE A 113 -19.65 11.62 -4.37
CA ILE A 113 -18.75 11.04 -5.35
C ILE A 113 -17.95 9.93 -4.65
N ILE A 114 -18.07 8.70 -5.15
CA ILE A 114 -17.25 7.55 -4.76
C ILE A 114 -16.29 7.27 -5.91
N ARG A 115 -14.98 7.28 -5.64
CA ARG A 115 -13.95 6.99 -6.64
C ARG A 115 -13.32 5.63 -6.37
N ILE A 116 -13.16 4.83 -7.42
CA ILE A 116 -12.62 3.47 -7.35
C ILE A 116 -11.57 3.33 -8.45
N ASN A 117 -10.34 3.00 -8.09
CA ASN A 117 -9.33 2.61 -9.08
C ASN A 117 -9.54 1.13 -9.43
N VAL A 118 -9.87 0.88 -10.69
CA VAL A 118 -10.11 -0.46 -11.26
C VAL A 118 -8.95 -0.93 -12.14
N LYS A 119 -7.84 -0.17 -12.18
CA LYS A 119 -6.54 -0.50 -12.81
C LYS A 119 -6.65 -1.07 -14.25
N GLY A 120 -7.73 -0.81 -14.98
CA GLY A 120 -7.98 -1.35 -16.32
C GLY A 120 -8.42 -2.82 -16.39
N SER A 121 -8.50 -3.52 -15.25
CA SER A 121 -8.77 -4.97 -15.18
C SER A 121 -10.26 -5.32 -15.03
N ALA A 122 -11.08 -4.35 -14.62
CA ALA A 122 -12.52 -4.53 -14.51
C ALA A 122 -13.20 -4.57 -15.89
N VAL A 123 -14.24 -5.39 -15.99
CA VAL A 123 -15.03 -5.59 -17.19
C VAL A 123 -16.42 -4.99 -17.05
N ARG A 124 -17.03 -5.13 -15.88
CA ARG A 124 -18.44 -4.78 -15.69
C ARG A 124 -18.71 -4.24 -14.30
N LEU A 125 -19.49 -3.16 -14.23
CA LEU A 125 -20.18 -2.72 -13.02
C LEU A 125 -21.62 -3.21 -13.09
N SER A 126 -22.10 -3.91 -12.07
CA SER A 126 -23.48 -4.39 -11.99
C SER A 126 -24.10 -4.06 -10.63
N GLY A 127 -25.43 -3.99 -10.53
CA GLY A 127 -26.14 -3.79 -9.26
C GLY A 127 -27.52 -3.18 -9.45
N LYS A 128 -28.01 -2.49 -8.43
CA LYS A 128 -29.24 -1.69 -8.47
C LYS A 128 -29.02 -0.30 -7.88
N ILE A 129 -29.80 0.65 -8.36
CA ILE A 129 -29.85 2.03 -7.86
C ILE A 129 -31.28 2.37 -7.42
N GLY A 130 -31.39 3.20 -6.39
CA GLY A 130 -32.69 3.63 -5.88
C GLY A 130 -32.60 4.84 -4.95
N VAL A 131 -33.75 5.46 -4.69
CA VAL A 131 -33.90 6.50 -3.67
C VAL A 131 -34.56 5.85 -2.45
N THR A 132 -33.98 6.05 -1.28
CA THR A 132 -34.41 5.39 -0.06
C THR A 132 -35.75 5.93 0.44
N ASP A 133 -36.48 5.09 1.17
CA ASP A 133 -37.72 5.48 1.83
C ASP A 133 -37.40 6.18 3.15
N THR A 134 -36.90 7.42 3.09
CA THR A 134 -36.59 8.17 4.32
C THR A 134 -37.87 8.77 4.90
N GLN A 135 -38.27 8.30 6.08
CA GLN A 135 -39.30 8.94 6.90
C GLN A 135 -38.65 9.42 8.19
N ILE A 136 -38.85 10.71 8.52
CA ILE A 136 -38.36 11.29 9.77
C ILE A 136 -39.54 11.51 10.70
N ASP A 137 -39.46 10.93 11.89
CA ASP A 137 -40.35 11.29 12.99
C ASP A 137 -39.78 12.49 13.75
N TYR A 138 -40.32 13.67 13.46
CA TYR A 138 -39.95 14.93 14.09
C TYR A 138 -40.22 14.99 15.60
N HIS A 139 -41.09 14.11 16.11
CA HIS A 139 -41.44 14.07 17.52
C HIS A 139 -40.55 13.12 18.32
N SER A 140 -39.70 12.34 17.64
CA SER A 140 -38.75 11.47 18.31
C SER A 140 -37.71 12.28 19.08
N SER A 141 -37.52 11.93 20.35
CA SER A 141 -36.46 12.46 21.20
C SER A 141 -35.05 12.13 20.68
N GLU A 142 -34.95 11.16 19.77
CA GLU A 142 -33.69 10.76 19.14
C GLU A 142 -33.36 11.63 17.92
N VAL A 143 -34.26 12.51 17.48
CA VAL A 143 -34.02 13.44 16.37
C VAL A 143 -33.64 14.80 16.92
N THR A 144 -32.49 15.31 16.46
CA THR A 144 -32.02 16.67 16.77
C THR A 144 -31.88 17.48 15.49
N ALA A 145 -32.17 18.78 15.55
CA ALA A 145 -32.06 19.69 14.42
C ALA A 145 -30.93 20.69 14.63
N SER A 146 -30.20 21.01 13.55
CA SER A 146 -29.24 22.10 13.49
C SER A 146 -29.68 23.11 12.43
N PRO A 147 -29.86 24.39 12.76
CA PRO A 147 -30.25 25.40 11.79
C PRO A 147 -29.11 25.70 10.79
N GLN A 148 -29.49 26.05 9.56
CA GLN A 148 -28.62 26.50 8.48
C GLN A 148 -28.78 28.02 8.25
N PRO A 149 -27.80 28.69 7.61
CA PRO A 149 -27.86 30.15 7.35
C PRO A 149 -29.06 30.60 6.50
N ASP A 150 -29.63 29.70 5.70
CA ASP A 150 -30.79 29.96 4.84
C ASP A 150 -32.15 29.73 5.54
N GLY A 151 -32.13 29.43 6.85
CA GLY A 151 -33.31 29.19 7.67
C GLY A 151 -33.82 27.74 7.66
N THR A 152 -33.26 26.87 6.80
CA THR A 152 -33.57 25.43 6.80
C THR A 152 -32.84 24.71 7.94
N ARG A 153 -33.16 23.43 8.19
CA ARG A 153 -32.49 22.63 9.22
C ARG A 153 -31.91 21.34 8.66
N VAL A 154 -30.77 20.95 9.21
CA VAL A 154 -30.23 19.59 9.06
C VAL A 154 -30.66 18.78 10.27
N LEU A 155 -31.25 17.62 10.01
CA LEU A 155 -31.79 16.70 11.00
C LEU A 155 -30.78 15.57 11.24
N PHE A 156 -30.65 15.15 12.50
CA PHE A 156 -29.74 14.10 12.92
C PHE A 156 -30.42 13.11 13.86
N HIS A 157 -30.22 11.81 13.63
CA HIS A 157 -30.50 10.78 14.61
C HIS A 157 -29.36 10.72 15.63
N GLN A 158 -29.69 10.74 16.91
CA GLN A 158 -28.74 10.68 18.01
C GLN A 158 -28.79 9.30 18.66
N VAL A 159 -27.73 8.51 18.48
CA VAL A 159 -27.60 7.17 19.06
C VAL A 159 -26.32 7.14 19.90
N ASN A 160 -26.44 6.85 21.19
CA ASN A 160 -25.31 6.78 22.13
C ASN A 160 -24.40 8.02 22.11
N GLY A 161 -24.99 9.20 21.93
CA GLY A 161 -24.25 10.48 21.88
C GLY A 161 -23.59 10.81 20.53
N GLN A 162 -23.68 9.92 19.53
CA GLN A 162 -23.24 10.18 18.16
C GLN A 162 -24.41 10.64 17.28
N LYS A 163 -24.14 11.58 16.38
CA LYS A 163 -25.13 12.13 15.44
C LYS A 163 -24.94 11.54 14.04
N TYR A 164 -26.01 11.02 13.48
CA TYR A 164 -26.08 10.46 12.13
C TYR A 164 -27.04 11.31 11.30
N LEU A 165 -26.65 11.70 10.09
CA LEU A 165 -27.50 12.50 9.21
C LEU A 165 -28.85 11.79 8.99
N ALA A 166 -29.95 12.46 9.33
CA ALA A 166 -31.31 11.98 9.15
C ALA A 166 -31.98 12.62 7.93
N GLY A 167 -31.66 13.88 7.64
CA GLY A 167 -32.19 14.59 6.48
C GLY A 167 -31.86 16.07 6.43
N VAL A 168 -32.16 16.68 5.30
CA VAL A 168 -32.05 18.11 5.06
C VAL A 168 -33.43 18.63 4.71
N GLU A 169 -33.92 19.61 5.46
CA GLU A 169 -35.20 20.24 5.18
C GLU A 169 -35.13 21.16 3.95
N ASP A 170 -36.28 21.33 3.31
CA ASP A 170 -36.47 22.36 2.32
C ASP A 170 -36.82 23.72 2.95
N GLN A 171 -37.00 24.76 2.13
CA GLN A 171 -37.40 26.09 2.60
C GLN A 171 -38.77 26.13 3.30
N GLY A 172 -39.59 25.09 3.15
CA GLY A 172 -40.83 24.89 3.89
C GLY A 172 -40.63 24.32 5.30
N ASN A 173 -39.39 24.07 5.73
CA ASN A 173 -39.03 23.33 6.95
C ASN A 173 -39.65 21.93 7.00
N THR A 174 -39.69 21.26 5.85
CA THR A 174 -40.22 19.91 5.70
C THR A 174 -39.24 19.01 4.95
N MET A 175 -39.32 17.70 5.17
CA MET A 175 -38.63 16.72 4.34
C MET A 175 -39.45 16.46 3.07
N LYS A 176 -38.88 16.75 1.90
CA LYS A 176 -39.45 16.38 0.62
C LYS A 176 -39.10 14.95 0.22
N LYS A 177 -39.84 14.45 -0.78
CA LYS A 177 -39.42 13.29 -1.56
C LYS A 177 -38.28 13.75 -2.47
N GLY A 178 -37.08 13.23 -2.26
CA GLY A 178 -35.92 13.62 -3.06
C GLY A 178 -35.95 13.07 -4.48
N VAL A 179 -35.25 13.77 -5.36
CA VAL A 179 -34.99 13.37 -6.73
C VAL A 179 -33.49 13.49 -6.96
N VAL A 180 -32.86 12.39 -7.37
CA VAL A 180 -31.41 12.33 -7.57
C VAL A 180 -31.06 11.95 -9.00
N MET A 181 -29.83 12.27 -9.40
CA MET A 181 -29.23 11.84 -10.66
C MET A 181 -28.02 10.95 -10.38
N PHE A 182 -28.16 9.65 -10.64
CA PHE A 182 -27.05 8.71 -10.63
C PHE A 182 -26.20 8.91 -11.88
N ARG A 183 -24.88 8.91 -11.73
CA ARG A 183 -23.92 8.89 -12.83
C ARG A 183 -22.80 7.90 -12.55
N VAL A 184 -22.31 7.26 -13.59
CA VAL A 184 -21.07 6.49 -13.58
C VAL A 184 -20.12 7.10 -14.58
N LEU A 185 -18.92 7.47 -14.14
CA LEU A 185 -17.88 8.01 -15.01
C LEU A 185 -16.69 7.05 -15.02
N GLY A 186 -16.05 6.86 -16.17
CA GLY A 186 -14.78 6.17 -16.32
C GLY A 186 -13.74 7.11 -16.90
N ASP A 187 -12.62 7.30 -16.20
CA ASP A 187 -11.52 8.20 -16.57
C ASP A 187 -12.02 9.63 -16.90
N GLY A 188 -13.00 10.10 -16.13
CA GLY A 188 -13.65 11.40 -16.30
C GLY A 188 -14.73 11.47 -17.40
N ARG A 189 -14.95 10.39 -18.17
CA ARG A 189 -16.01 10.31 -19.20
C ARG A 189 -17.27 9.67 -18.63
N GLU A 190 -18.43 10.29 -18.82
CA GLU A 190 -19.72 9.70 -18.44
C GLU A 190 -20.00 8.41 -19.25
N LEU A 191 -20.26 7.32 -18.53
CA LEU A 191 -20.60 6.01 -19.07
C LEU A 191 -22.08 5.66 -18.85
N TYR A 192 -22.69 6.19 -17.79
CA TYR A 192 -24.08 5.98 -17.44
C TYR A 192 -24.64 7.18 -16.70
N SER A 193 -25.92 7.48 -16.94
CA SER A 193 -26.69 8.43 -16.14
C SER A 193 -28.16 8.04 -16.04
N GLN A 194 -28.74 8.20 -14.86
CA GLN A 194 -30.14 7.86 -14.59
C GLN A 194 -30.71 8.73 -13.47
N LYS A 195 -31.79 9.46 -13.80
CA LYS A 195 -32.60 10.19 -12.83
C LYS A 195 -33.57 9.25 -12.11
N MET A 196 -33.72 9.41 -10.79
CA MET A 196 -34.66 8.64 -9.98
C MET A 196 -35.30 9.51 -8.90
N ALA A 197 -36.58 9.31 -8.63
CA ALA A 197 -37.31 9.93 -7.53
C ALA A 197 -37.65 8.93 -6.42
N SER A 198 -37.85 9.44 -5.20
CA SER A 198 -38.34 8.64 -4.07
C SER A 198 -39.68 7.97 -4.37
N GLY A 199 -39.77 6.66 -4.09
CA GLY A 199 -40.93 5.82 -4.38
C GLY A 199 -40.87 5.09 -5.74
N GLU A 200 -39.89 5.38 -6.59
CA GLU A 200 -39.60 4.54 -7.77
C GLU A 200 -38.99 3.20 -7.34
N LYS A 201 -39.42 2.11 -7.98
CA LYS A 201 -38.76 0.80 -7.83
C LYS A 201 -37.28 0.92 -8.21
N MET A 202 -36.43 0.19 -7.50
CA MET A 202 -35.01 0.14 -7.82
C MET A 202 -34.78 -0.27 -9.28
N LYS A 203 -33.85 0.41 -9.94
CA LYS A 203 -33.47 0.13 -11.34
C LYS A 203 -32.16 -0.63 -11.38
N SER A 204 -32.08 -1.61 -12.29
CA SER A 204 -30.84 -2.34 -12.54
C SER A 204 -29.78 -1.40 -13.14
N LEU A 205 -28.56 -1.56 -12.67
CA LEU A 205 -27.36 -0.91 -13.17
C LEU A 205 -26.49 -1.98 -13.82
N GLU A 206 -26.14 -1.78 -15.09
CA GLU A 206 -25.15 -2.58 -15.79
C GLU A 206 -24.34 -1.67 -16.73
N VAL A 207 -23.03 -1.58 -16.50
CA VAL A 207 -22.14 -0.67 -17.23
C VAL A 207 -20.87 -1.42 -17.62
N ASP A 208 -20.49 -1.35 -18.90
CA ASP A 208 -19.20 -1.83 -19.38
C ASP A 208 -18.10 -0.86 -18.97
N ILE A 209 -17.11 -1.37 -18.25
CA ILE A 209 -16.00 -0.59 -17.69
C ILE A 209 -14.63 -1.13 -18.16
N ARG A 210 -14.60 -1.87 -19.27
CA ARG A 210 -13.34 -2.34 -19.85
C ARG A 210 -12.40 -1.18 -20.17
N LYS A 211 -11.13 -1.35 -19.79
CA LYS A 211 -10.05 -0.36 -19.96
C LYS A 211 -10.19 0.92 -19.13
N VAL A 212 -11.26 1.05 -18.33
CA VAL A 212 -11.37 2.15 -17.37
C VAL A 212 -10.33 1.95 -16.29
N LYS A 213 -9.57 2.99 -15.94
CA LYS A 213 -8.63 2.94 -14.81
C LYS A 213 -9.26 3.48 -13.55
N GLN A 214 -9.98 4.59 -13.65
CA GLN A 214 -10.65 5.24 -12.55
C GLN A 214 -12.15 5.30 -12.80
N LEU A 215 -12.94 4.69 -11.92
CA LEU A 215 -14.39 4.72 -11.91
C LEU A 215 -14.89 5.74 -10.88
N GLU A 216 -15.90 6.55 -11.23
CA GLU A 216 -16.61 7.41 -10.28
C GLU A 216 -18.09 7.03 -10.25
N LEU A 217 -18.61 6.68 -9.07
CA LEU A 217 -20.04 6.55 -8.80
C LEU A 217 -20.52 7.84 -8.16
N ARG A 218 -21.35 8.59 -8.86
CA ARG A 218 -21.78 9.92 -8.47
C ARG A 218 -23.29 9.98 -8.32
N VAL A 219 -23.73 10.70 -7.29
CA VAL A 219 -25.14 11.05 -7.09
C VAL A 219 -25.23 12.56 -7.02
N ASP A 220 -25.84 13.17 -8.03
CA ASP A 220 -26.15 14.60 -8.05
C ASP A 220 -27.59 14.86 -7.62
N ASP A 221 -27.87 16.11 -7.30
CA ASP A 221 -29.22 16.65 -7.13
C ASP A 221 -30.01 16.52 -8.46
N GLY A 222 -31.25 16.07 -8.38
CA GLY A 222 -32.13 15.85 -9.52
C GLY A 222 -32.87 17.11 -9.98
N GLY A 223 -32.63 18.26 -9.36
CA GLY A 223 -33.19 19.56 -9.69
C GLY A 223 -34.30 20.05 -8.75
N ASP A 224 -34.59 19.34 -7.65
CA ASP A 224 -35.58 19.71 -6.64
C ASP A 224 -34.96 20.20 -5.32
N GLY A 225 -33.62 20.24 -5.24
CA GLY A 225 -32.89 20.61 -4.05
C GLY A 225 -32.58 19.40 -3.16
N PRO A 226 -31.70 19.57 -2.15
CA PRO A 226 -31.11 18.45 -1.40
C PRO A 226 -32.09 17.71 -0.47
N SER A 227 -33.36 18.12 -0.41
CA SER A 227 -34.28 17.59 0.60
C SER A 227 -34.81 16.21 0.20
N GLY A 228 -34.47 15.20 1.01
CA GLY A 228 -34.89 13.81 0.77
C GLY A 228 -34.01 13.04 -0.22
N ASP A 229 -32.86 13.60 -0.59
CA ASP A 229 -31.93 13.06 -1.59
C ASP A 229 -31.03 11.93 -1.05
N PHE A 230 -31.63 11.00 -0.32
CA PHE A 230 -30.95 9.79 0.12
C PHE A 230 -31.00 8.73 -0.96
N ALA A 231 -29.87 8.49 -1.59
CA ALA A 231 -29.68 7.52 -2.64
C ALA A 231 -29.02 6.25 -2.10
N VAL A 232 -29.28 5.12 -2.76
CA VAL A 232 -28.64 3.84 -2.44
C VAL A 232 -28.09 3.19 -3.71
N TRP A 233 -26.85 2.73 -3.59
CA TRP A 233 -26.25 1.75 -4.48
C TRP A 233 -26.42 0.38 -3.82
N SER A 234 -27.30 -0.48 -4.36
CA SER A 234 -27.64 -1.78 -3.76
C SER A 234 -27.02 -2.92 -4.55
N GLY A 235 -26.29 -3.79 -3.85
CA GLY A 235 -25.69 -5.00 -4.42
C GLY A 235 -24.72 -4.69 -5.55
N VAL A 236 -24.06 -3.52 -5.49
CA VAL A 236 -23.13 -3.09 -6.55
C VAL A 236 -21.87 -3.97 -6.51
N ARG A 237 -21.55 -4.55 -7.67
CA ARG A 237 -20.40 -5.43 -7.88
C ARG A 237 -19.59 -4.95 -9.08
N ILE A 238 -18.28 -5.14 -8.97
CA ILE A 238 -17.33 -4.92 -10.06
C ILE A 238 -16.77 -6.28 -10.44
N ASP A 239 -17.10 -6.74 -11.64
CA ASP A 239 -16.60 -7.98 -12.18
C ASP A 239 -15.31 -7.69 -12.95
N SER A 240 -14.24 -8.42 -12.65
CA SER A 240 -12.98 -8.39 -13.38
C SER A 240 -12.85 -9.65 -14.24
N ASP A 241 -12.19 -9.53 -15.40
CA ASP A 241 -11.84 -10.71 -16.16
C ASP A 241 -10.86 -11.53 -15.31
N ASN A 242 -11.07 -12.84 -15.28
CA ASN A 242 -10.49 -13.71 -14.28
C ASN A 242 -8.98 -13.91 -14.52
N GLN A 243 -8.18 -12.98 -14.02
CA GLN A 243 -6.86 -13.27 -13.45
C GLN A 243 -6.90 -12.87 -11.98
N LEU A 244 -7.25 -13.84 -11.13
CA LEU A 244 -7.06 -13.88 -9.67
C LEU A 244 -7.02 -12.51 -8.99
N ALA A 245 -8.19 -12.01 -8.61
CA ALA A 245 -8.34 -10.85 -7.75
C ALA A 245 -7.52 -11.04 -6.46
N SER A 246 -6.39 -10.36 -6.34
CA SER A 246 -5.73 -10.15 -5.07
C SER A 246 -6.58 -9.19 -4.25
N ALA A 247 -7.04 -9.62 -3.08
CA ALA A 247 -7.71 -8.75 -2.12
C ALA A 247 -6.76 -7.60 -1.73
N GLU A 248 -7.05 -6.39 -2.19
CA GLU A 248 -6.40 -5.16 -1.76
C GLU A 248 -7.38 -4.35 -0.90
N SER A 249 -6.92 -3.95 0.28
CA SER A 249 -7.63 -3.10 1.23
C SER A 249 -7.74 -1.68 0.68
N VAL A 250 -8.96 -1.15 0.65
CA VAL A 250 -9.29 0.23 0.27
C VAL A 250 -8.85 1.18 1.37
N GLU A 251 -7.92 2.10 1.09
CA GLU A 251 -7.88 3.43 1.70
C GLU A 251 -7.09 4.38 0.80
N ALA A 252 -7.78 5.46 0.41
CA ALA A 252 -7.33 6.45 -0.55
C ALA A 252 -6.12 7.27 -0.07
N MET A 253 -5.11 7.42 -0.92
CA MET A 253 -4.46 8.71 -1.18
C MET A 253 -4.01 8.75 -2.65
N SER A 254 -4.22 9.90 -3.29
CA SER A 254 -3.72 10.23 -4.63
C SER A 254 -2.26 9.81 -4.81
N GLY A 255 -2.02 8.86 -5.71
CA GLY A 255 -0.67 8.35 -6.01
C GLY A 255 -0.61 7.60 -7.33
N ASP A 256 -1.40 8.00 -8.33
CA ASP A 256 -1.23 7.53 -9.72
C ASP A 256 0.08 8.09 -10.34
N GLU A 257 0.77 8.98 -9.65
CA GLU A 257 2.09 9.47 -10.06
C GLU A 257 3.16 8.56 -9.46
N GLY A 258 3.68 7.65 -10.29
CA GLY A 258 4.97 7.01 -10.05
C GLY A 258 6.11 8.02 -10.10
N VAL A 259 7.33 7.54 -10.31
CA VAL A 259 8.52 8.41 -10.45
C VAL A 259 8.24 9.52 -11.48
N SER A 260 8.44 10.78 -11.07
CA SER A 260 8.23 11.94 -11.95
C SER A 260 9.18 11.90 -13.15
N GLN A 261 8.82 12.56 -14.26
CA GLN A 261 9.69 12.59 -15.44
C GLN A 261 11.04 13.26 -15.14
N GLU A 262 11.06 14.25 -14.24
CA GLU A 262 12.27 14.95 -13.81
C GLU A 262 13.19 14.01 -13.02
N ASP A 263 12.65 13.34 -11.99
CA ASP A 263 13.39 12.38 -11.17
C ASP A 263 13.88 11.19 -11.99
N TRP A 264 13.05 10.71 -12.92
CA TRP A 264 13.46 9.67 -13.85
C TRP A 264 14.62 10.11 -14.73
N ASN A 265 14.56 11.28 -15.37
CA ASN A 265 15.64 11.77 -16.23
C ASN A 265 16.96 11.88 -15.46
N LYS A 266 16.89 12.36 -14.21
CA LYS A 266 18.02 12.47 -13.29
C LYS A 266 18.60 11.10 -12.93
N MET A 267 17.78 10.14 -12.51
CA MET A 267 18.23 8.79 -12.16
C MET A 267 18.70 7.99 -13.39
N ALA A 268 18.05 8.16 -14.54
CA ALA A 268 18.44 7.51 -15.80
C ALA A 268 19.80 8.02 -16.30
N ALA A 269 20.15 9.29 -16.07
CA ALA A 269 21.49 9.80 -16.34
C ALA A 269 22.53 9.08 -15.46
N LYS A 270 22.28 8.97 -14.15
CA LYS A 270 23.16 8.23 -13.22
C LYS A 270 23.30 6.75 -13.58
N LEU A 271 22.23 6.10 -14.05
CA LEU A 271 22.27 4.71 -14.51
C LEU A 271 23.22 4.51 -15.68
N LYS A 272 23.28 5.46 -16.63
CA LYS A 272 24.17 5.36 -17.80
C LYS A 272 25.66 5.42 -17.45
N ASP A 273 26.00 6.06 -16.33
CA ASP A 273 27.38 6.17 -15.84
C ASP A 273 27.85 4.92 -15.10
N LEU A 274 26.94 3.98 -14.79
CA LEU A 274 27.28 2.75 -14.09
C LEU A 274 27.72 1.64 -15.05
N PRO A 275 28.63 0.75 -14.61
CA PRO A 275 28.90 -0.48 -15.35
C PRO A 275 27.62 -1.29 -15.51
N VAL A 276 27.44 -1.91 -16.67
CA VAL A 276 26.25 -2.70 -16.99
C VAL A 276 26.42 -4.14 -16.52
N ALA A 277 25.41 -4.67 -15.84
CA ALA A 277 25.28 -6.08 -15.49
C ALA A 277 24.49 -6.82 -16.57
N ASP A 278 24.83 -8.10 -16.77
CA ASP A 278 24.09 -9.03 -17.62
C ASP A 278 22.75 -9.43 -16.94
N TYR A 279 21.90 -8.49 -16.52
CA TYR A 279 20.56 -8.76 -15.98
C TYR A 279 19.52 -8.62 -17.10
N PRO A 280 18.54 -9.53 -17.27
CA PRO A 280 18.01 -10.49 -16.28
C PRO A 280 18.77 -11.82 -16.13
N PHE A 281 19.76 -12.10 -17.00
CA PHE A 281 20.47 -13.39 -17.03
C PHE A 281 21.87 -13.31 -16.44
N MET A 282 21.97 -13.15 -15.12
CA MET A 282 23.25 -12.96 -14.45
C MET A 282 24.14 -14.18 -14.61
N LYS A 283 25.41 -13.97 -15.03
CA LYS A 283 26.39 -15.05 -15.15
C LYS A 283 26.67 -15.71 -13.79
N ARG A 284 26.72 -17.05 -13.80
CA ARG A 284 27.15 -17.85 -12.65
C ARG A 284 28.64 -17.62 -12.40
N SER A 285 29.03 -17.52 -11.13
CA SER A 285 30.44 -17.48 -10.76
C SER A 285 31.13 -18.80 -11.11
N ALA A 286 32.25 -18.71 -11.81
CA ALA A 286 33.04 -19.85 -12.25
C ALA A 286 34.08 -20.31 -11.21
N THR A 287 34.36 -19.49 -10.19
CA THR A 287 35.48 -19.68 -9.27
C THR A 287 34.99 -20.04 -7.86
N ASP A 288 35.74 -20.85 -7.12
CA ASP A 288 35.39 -21.14 -5.72
C ASP A 288 35.77 -19.97 -4.80
N TRP A 289 34.78 -19.36 -4.17
CA TRP A 289 34.94 -18.24 -3.26
C TRP A 289 35.74 -18.57 -1.99
N LEU A 290 35.77 -19.84 -1.58
CA LEU A 290 36.56 -20.26 -0.42
C LEU A 290 38.06 -20.25 -0.75
N LEU A 291 38.41 -20.49 -2.01
CA LEU A 291 39.79 -20.56 -2.49
C LEU A 291 40.32 -19.22 -2.99
N THR A 292 39.46 -18.41 -3.64
CA THR A 292 39.84 -17.09 -4.18
C THR A 292 38.85 -16.01 -3.77
N PRO A 293 38.74 -15.68 -2.47
CA PRO A 293 37.80 -14.68 -1.97
C PRO A 293 38.05 -13.26 -2.52
N GLU A 294 39.29 -12.96 -2.91
CA GLU A 294 39.73 -11.65 -3.42
C GLU A 294 39.08 -11.24 -4.76
N THR A 295 38.53 -12.18 -5.52
CA THR A 295 37.82 -11.90 -6.78
C THR A 295 36.41 -11.36 -6.56
N TYR A 296 35.88 -11.45 -5.34
CA TYR A 296 34.51 -11.09 -5.00
C TYR A 296 34.44 -9.71 -4.34
N LYS A 297 33.99 -8.71 -5.10
CA LYS A 297 33.91 -7.31 -4.67
C LYS A 297 32.49 -6.79 -4.79
N ALA A 298 32.07 -6.00 -3.81
CA ALA A 298 30.78 -5.31 -3.84
C ALA A 298 30.79 -4.20 -4.90
N GLU A 299 29.78 -4.21 -5.77
CA GLU A 299 29.60 -3.30 -6.88
C GLU A 299 28.12 -2.93 -7.02
N VAL A 300 27.86 -1.74 -7.56
CA VAL A 300 26.54 -1.33 -8.01
C VAL A 300 26.61 -1.15 -9.52
N LYS A 301 25.71 -1.81 -10.23
CA LYS A 301 25.66 -1.87 -11.69
C LYS A 301 24.28 -1.46 -12.19
N ALA A 302 24.20 -0.96 -13.42
CA ALA A 302 22.92 -0.81 -14.11
C ALA A 302 22.48 -2.16 -14.71
N GLY A 303 21.19 -2.46 -14.67
CA GLY A 303 20.62 -3.57 -15.45
C GLY A 303 20.64 -3.25 -16.94
N SER A 304 20.71 -4.29 -17.78
CA SER A 304 20.67 -4.08 -19.24
C SER A 304 19.31 -3.59 -19.76
N ASP A 305 18.27 -3.68 -18.92
CA ASP A 305 16.93 -3.13 -19.16
C ASP A 305 16.86 -1.60 -19.06
N GLY A 306 17.93 -0.94 -18.58
CA GLY A 306 18.00 0.51 -18.38
C GLY A 306 17.09 1.05 -17.28
N LYS A 307 16.39 0.19 -16.52
CA LYS A 307 15.43 0.57 -15.47
C LYS A 307 15.79 0.01 -14.09
N SER A 308 16.82 -0.84 -14.03
CA SER A 308 17.20 -1.56 -12.83
C SER A 308 18.58 -1.18 -12.28
N LEU A 309 18.73 -1.26 -10.96
CA LEU A 309 19.99 -1.21 -10.22
C LEU A 309 20.30 -2.58 -9.64
N VAL A 310 21.53 -3.05 -9.86
CA VAL A 310 22.02 -4.35 -9.39
C VAL A 310 23.10 -4.12 -8.34
N LEU A 311 22.80 -4.43 -7.08
CA LEU A 311 23.78 -4.46 -5.99
C LEU A 311 24.31 -5.89 -5.87
N THR A 312 25.58 -6.11 -6.16
CA THR A 312 26.17 -7.47 -6.22
C THR A 312 27.55 -7.53 -5.57
N ASN A 313 27.93 -8.69 -5.05
CA ASN A 313 29.29 -8.97 -4.60
C ASN A 313 29.97 -10.11 -5.39
N GLY A 314 29.36 -10.56 -6.49
CA GLY A 314 29.83 -11.70 -7.29
C GLY A 314 29.39 -13.08 -6.79
N LEU A 315 28.87 -13.18 -5.55
CA LEU A 315 28.26 -14.41 -5.03
C LEU A 315 26.73 -14.35 -5.09
N THR A 316 26.21 -13.15 -4.98
CA THR A 316 24.78 -12.88 -4.91
C THR A 316 24.53 -11.45 -5.38
N ALA A 317 23.33 -11.22 -5.91
CA ALA A 317 22.88 -9.92 -6.34
C ALA A 317 21.46 -9.67 -5.85
N ARG A 318 21.19 -8.43 -5.49
CA ARG A 318 19.84 -7.92 -5.30
C ARG A 318 19.56 -6.90 -6.39
N VAL A 319 18.42 -7.04 -7.05
CA VAL A 319 18.02 -6.18 -8.15
C VAL A 319 16.82 -5.34 -7.75
N PHE A 320 16.98 -4.04 -7.93
CA PHE A 320 15.97 -3.03 -7.67
C PHE A 320 15.50 -2.46 -9.00
N ARG A 321 14.20 -2.33 -9.17
CA ARG A 321 13.61 -1.58 -10.28
C ARG A 321 13.29 -0.16 -9.81
N ILE A 322 13.57 0.85 -10.63
CA ILE A 322 13.36 2.26 -10.25
C ILE A 322 11.98 2.76 -10.67
N THR A 323 11.47 2.33 -11.83
CA THR A 323 10.20 2.80 -12.41
C THR A 323 9.26 1.62 -12.66
N PRO A 324 7.95 1.71 -12.32
CA PRO A 324 7.21 2.93 -11.94
C PRO A 324 7.40 3.41 -10.49
N ASN A 325 7.93 2.57 -9.59
CA ASN A 325 8.46 2.98 -8.29
C ASN A 325 9.54 1.98 -7.83
N LEU A 326 10.29 2.30 -6.77
CA LEU A 326 11.34 1.44 -6.23
C LEU A 326 10.78 0.12 -5.73
N ALA A 327 11.23 -1.01 -6.26
CA ALA A 327 10.93 -2.32 -5.70
C ALA A 327 12.09 -3.30 -5.90
N THR A 328 12.29 -4.21 -4.93
CA THR A 328 13.12 -5.38 -5.17
C THR A 328 12.38 -6.34 -6.09
N VAL A 329 12.99 -6.62 -7.24
CA VAL A 329 12.45 -7.49 -8.29
C VAL A 329 13.23 -8.78 -8.44
N ASP A 330 14.41 -8.89 -7.86
CA ASP A 330 15.18 -10.14 -7.91
C ASP A 330 16.19 -10.25 -6.76
N ILE A 331 16.43 -11.48 -6.32
CA ILE A 331 17.57 -11.87 -5.50
C ILE A 331 18.20 -13.09 -6.17
N VAL A 332 19.38 -12.90 -6.76
CA VAL A 332 20.07 -13.95 -7.50
C VAL A 332 21.17 -14.54 -6.64
N ASN A 333 21.19 -15.87 -6.55
CA ASN A 333 22.35 -16.62 -6.10
C ASN A 333 23.30 -16.81 -7.29
N GLN A 334 24.37 -16.03 -7.40
CA GLN A 334 25.30 -16.13 -8.53
C GLN A 334 26.21 -17.35 -8.43
N MET A 335 26.23 -18.06 -7.30
CA MET A 335 26.95 -19.34 -7.22
C MET A 335 26.19 -20.50 -7.87
N SER A 336 24.86 -20.48 -7.86
CA SER A 336 24.01 -21.52 -8.49
C SER A 336 23.31 -21.04 -9.77
N GLY A 337 23.13 -19.74 -9.94
CA GLY A 337 22.31 -19.12 -10.99
C GLY A 337 20.81 -19.06 -10.64
N GLU A 338 20.42 -19.45 -9.42
CA GLU A 338 19.02 -19.49 -9.00
C GLU A 338 18.49 -18.10 -8.63
N ASN A 339 17.26 -17.82 -9.05
CA ASN A 339 16.48 -16.68 -8.56
C ASN A 339 15.71 -17.10 -7.29
N MET A 340 15.92 -16.35 -6.22
CA MET A 340 15.38 -16.63 -4.88
C MET A 340 14.09 -15.87 -4.57
N LEU A 341 13.69 -14.93 -5.44
CA LEU A 341 12.52 -14.08 -5.26
C LEU A 341 11.39 -14.48 -6.21
N ARG A 342 10.20 -14.63 -5.66
CA ARG A 342 8.99 -15.04 -6.40
C ARG A 342 7.97 -13.93 -6.57
N ALA A 343 8.08 -12.87 -5.77
CA ALA A 343 7.19 -11.73 -5.84
C ALA A 343 7.91 -10.43 -5.50
N VAL A 344 7.51 -9.36 -6.18
CA VAL A 344 8.03 -8.02 -5.94
C VAL A 344 7.76 -7.59 -4.50
N SER A 345 8.68 -6.83 -3.93
CA SER A 345 8.56 -6.29 -2.56
C SER A 345 9.01 -4.84 -2.52
N GLY A 346 8.29 -4.02 -1.75
CA GLY A 346 8.81 -2.73 -1.28
C GLY A 346 9.97 -2.92 -0.30
N GLU A 347 10.69 -1.84 -0.01
CA GLU A 347 11.89 -1.85 0.82
C GLU A 347 11.61 -1.78 2.33
N GLY A 348 10.40 -1.38 2.71
CA GLY A 348 9.99 -1.31 4.11
C GLY A 348 8.61 -0.71 4.30
N GLU A 349 8.21 -0.59 5.56
CA GLU A 349 6.97 0.07 5.96
C GLU A 349 7.20 0.98 7.17
N LEU A 350 6.45 2.07 7.23
CA LEU A 350 6.40 3.04 8.31
C LEU A 350 4.98 3.15 8.83
N VAL A 351 4.83 3.45 10.11
CA VAL A 351 3.53 3.80 10.69
C VAL A 351 3.60 5.24 11.15
N ILE A 352 2.85 6.12 10.47
CA ILE A 352 2.81 7.56 10.75
C ILE A 352 1.37 7.89 11.15
N ASN A 353 1.18 8.42 12.37
CA ASN A 353 -0.14 8.73 12.92
C ASN A 353 -1.14 7.54 12.91
N GLY A 354 -0.63 6.31 13.04
CA GLY A 354 -1.45 5.09 12.99
C GLY A 354 -1.72 4.57 11.58
N GLN A 355 -1.41 5.33 10.53
CA GLN A 355 -1.53 4.89 9.14
C GLN A 355 -0.22 4.24 8.66
N LYS A 356 -0.35 3.14 7.91
CA LYS A 356 0.79 2.43 7.31
C LYS A 356 1.18 3.07 5.98
N TRP A 357 2.47 3.32 5.80
CA TRP A 357 3.10 3.84 4.60
C TRP A 357 4.18 2.88 4.14
N TYR A 358 4.28 2.62 2.84
CA TYR A 358 5.29 1.72 2.26
C TYR A 358 6.46 2.52 1.69
N LEU A 359 7.65 1.97 1.73
CA LEU A 359 8.82 2.57 1.11
C LEU A 359 9.05 1.92 -0.24
N GLY A 360 8.63 2.60 -1.30
CA GLY A 360 8.50 1.98 -2.61
C GLY A 360 7.43 0.88 -2.64
N GLY A 361 7.53 0.04 -3.66
CA GLY A 361 6.68 -1.12 -3.87
C GLY A 361 5.89 -1.03 -5.16
N LEU A 362 5.69 -2.20 -5.75
CA LEU A 362 4.85 -2.40 -6.93
C LEU A 362 3.69 -3.32 -6.58
N GLU A 363 2.56 -3.11 -7.24
CA GLU A 363 1.36 -3.94 -7.19
C GLU A 363 0.92 -4.34 -8.60
N GLY A 364 -0.02 -5.28 -8.70
CA GLY A 364 -0.49 -5.81 -9.98
C GLY A 364 0.28 -7.05 -10.48
N GLN A 365 1.06 -7.71 -9.62
CA GLN A 365 1.65 -8.99 -9.95
C GLN A 365 0.55 -10.09 -10.01
N PRO A 366 0.34 -10.76 -11.16
CA PRO A 366 -0.76 -11.73 -11.32
C PRO A 366 -0.67 -12.97 -10.43
N GLU A 367 0.55 -13.45 -10.16
CA GLU A 367 0.83 -14.65 -9.36
C GLU A 367 2.09 -14.42 -8.53
N ARG A 368 2.12 -14.86 -7.27
CA ARG A 368 3.24 -14.66 -6.33
C ARG A 368 4.14 -15.90 -6.17
N GLY A 369 3.80 -17.02 -6.82
CA GLY A 369 4.61 -18.24 -6.87
C GLY A 369 5.84 -18.15 -7.79
N TYR A 370 5.87 -17.19 -8.72
CA TYR A 370 7.01 -16.86 -9.59
C TYR A 370 6.85 -15.44 -10.13
N LEU A 371 7.94 -14.85 -10.63
CA LEU A 371 7.93 -13.52 -11.22
C LEU A 371 8.43 -13.60 -12.66
N LYS A 372 7.65 -13.05 -13.60
CA LYS A 372 8.11 -12.81 -14.97
C LYS A 372 8.47 -11.34 -15.14
N MET A 373 9.57 -11.08 -15.86
CA MET A 373 10.04 -9.72 -16.10
C MET A 373 9.05 -8.89 -16.93
N GLU A 374 8.31 -9.52 -17.85
CA GLU A 374 7.30 -8.87 -18.68
C GLU A 374 6.21 -8.18 -17.84
N TRP A 375 5.90 -8.71 -16.65
CA TRP A 375 4.90 -8.12 -15.77
C TRP A 375 5.36 -6.80 -15.14
N LEU A 376 6.67 -6.59 -15.01
CA LEU A 376 7.21 -5.40 -14.32
C LEU A 376 6.92 -4.10 -15.08
N ASP A 377 6.70 -4.15 -16.39
CA ASP A 377 6.30 -2.99 -17.19
C ASP A 377 4.81 -2.66 -17.04
N ASP A 378 3.97 -3.63 -16.65
CA ASP A 378 2.52 -3.48 -16.49
C ASP A 378 2.10 -3.24 -15.02
N MET A 379 3.02 -3.42 -14.06
CA MET A 379 2.76 -3.18 -12.64
C MET A 379 2.57 -1.69 -12.33
N SER A 380 1.82 -1.41 -11.26
CA SER A 380 1.57 -0.04 -10.79
C SER A 380 2.28 0.23 -9.47
N VAL A 381 2.34 1.51 -9.09
CA VAL A 381 2.75 1.93 -7.75
C VAL A 381 1.83 1.29 -6.70
N ARG A 382 2.41 0.86 -5.57
CA ARG A 382 1.65 0.38 -4.41
C ARG A 382 0.96 1.54 -3.69
N ASP A 383 -0.30 1.35 -3.30
CA ASP A 383 -1.03 2.36 -2.53
C ASP A 383 -0.32 2.75 -1.23
N SER A 384 -0.41 4.03 -0.85
CA SER A 384 0.29 4.59 0.32
C SER A 384 1.81 4.33 0.32
N SER A 385 2.45 4.26 -0.85
CA SER A 385 3.91 4.16 -0.96
C SER A 385 4.57 5.52 -1.18
N PHE A 386 5.73 5.71 -0.54
CA PHE A 386 6.66 6.77 -0.88
C PHE A 386 7.27 6.49 -2.26
N ILE A 387 7.40 7.54 -3.09
CA ILE A 387 7.97 7.47 -4.43
C ILE A 387 9.47 7.74 -4.36
N VAL A 388 10.27 6.94 -5.06
CA VAL A 388 11.71 7.19 -5.13
C VAL A 388 12.03 8.41 -5.99
N GLU A 389 12.81 9.33 -5.44
CA GLU A 389 13.23 10.57 -6.12
C GLU A 389 14.69 10.52 -6.57
N ASP A 390 15.53 9.77 -5.85
CA ASP A 390 16.95 9.66 -6.17
C ASP A 390 17.65 8.43 -5.58
N PHE A 391 18.85 8.13 -6.08
CA PHE A 391 19.79 7.20 -5.46
C PHE A 391 21.23 7.73 -5.39
N TYR A 392 21.95 7.21 -4.40
CA TYR A 392 23.35 7.56 -4.11
C TYR A 392 24.17 6.30 -3.82
N ILE A 393 25.39 6.26 -4.34
CA ILE A 393 26.33 5.15 -4.14
C ILE A 393 27.54 5.70 -3.39
N THR A 394 27.94 5.02 -2.31
CA THR A 394 29.16 5.36 -1.57
C THR A 394 29.99 4.12 -1.27
N ASP A 395 31.31 4.30 -1.14
CA ASP A 395 32.27 3.23 -0.82
C ASP A 395 32.38 2.98 0.70
N SER A 396 31.58 3.68 1.49
CA SER A 396 31.57 3.59 2.93
C SER A 396 30.49 2.62 3.39
N VAL A 397 30.91 1.55 4.07
CA VAL A 397 30.00 0.73 4.88
C VAL A 397 29.99 1.33 6.27
N ARG A 398 28.83 1.82 6.72
CA ARG A 398 28.69 2.47 8.03
C ARG A 398 28.75 1.40 9.11
N THR A 399 29.92 1.21 9.70
CA THR A 399 30.12 0.25 10.79
C THR A 399 29.78 0.88 12.14
N LEU A 400 29.18 0.11 13.04
CA LEU A 400 29.03 0.53 14.44
C LEU A 400 30.42 0.72 15.07
N ASP A 401 30.62 1.83 15.78
CA ASP A 401 31.83 2.06 16.57
C ASP A 401 31.91 1.02 17.69
N TRP A 402 32.73 0.00 17.46
CA TRP A 402 32.89 -1.12 18.38
C TRP A 402 34.16 -0.96 19.21
N ALA A 403 34.01 -0.93 20.54
CA ALA A 403 35.15 -0.95 21.46
C ALA A 403 35.82 -2.34 21.39
N ARG A 404 37.00 -2.41 20.77
CA ARG A 404 37.75 -3.63 20.44
C ARG A 404 38.40 -4.26 21.67
N SER A 405 37.60 -4.82 22.58
CA SER A 405 38.07 -5.38 23.86
C SER A 405 38.48 -6.87 23.81
N ARG A 406 38.25 -7.56 22.68
CA ARG A 406 38.61 -8.97 22.49
C ARG A 406 39.61 -9.16 21.36
N TRP A 407 40.39 -10.24 21.42
CA TRP A 407 41.36 -10.58 20.39
C TRP A 407 40.67 -10.87 19.05
N ALA A 408 41.07 -10.15 18.01
CA ALA A 408 40.67 -10.37 16.63
C ALA A 408 41.92 -10.46 15.75
N LEU A 409 42.00 -11.52 14.93
CA LEU A 409 43.10 -11.75 13.97
C LEU A 409 43.11 -10.69 12.86
N ASN A 410 41.93 -10.25 12.42
CA ASN A 410 41.78 -9.13 11.49
C ASN A 410 41.18 -7.93 12.22
N LYS A 411 41.87 -6.78 12.14
CA LYS A 411 41.46 -5.51 12.78
C LYS A 411 41.01 -4.45 11.77
N GLN A 412 41.08 -4.74 10.47
CA GLN A 412 40.61 -3.86 9.41
C GLN A 412 39.08 -3.84 9.39
N LEU A 413 38.51 -2.66 9.12
CA LEU A 413 37.07 -2.55 8.93
C LEU A 413 36.68 -3.18 7.60
N PRO A 414 35.47 -3.78 7.50
CA PRO A 414 34.96 -4.26 6.23
C PRO A 414 34.81 -3.08 5.26
N THR A 415 35.27 -3.29 4.02
CA THR A 415 34.98 -2.41 2.90
C THR A 415 33.70 -2.90 2.19
N GLY A 416 33.16 -2.09 1.28
CA GLY A 416 31.98 -2.47 0.51
C GLY A 416 31.35 -1.28 -0.20
N LYS A 417 30.12 -1.48 -0.67
CA LYS A 417 29.30 -0.42 -1.27
C LYS A 417 28.04 -0.23 -0.44
N SER A 418 27.59 1.02 -0.38
CA SER A 418 26.32 1.42 0.20
C SER A 418 25.48 2.06 -0.89
N LEU A 419 24.27 1.54 -1.09
CA LEU A 419 23.27 2.10 -1.98
C LEU A 419 22.17 2.75 -1.14
N THR A 420 21.95 4.05 -1.35
CA THR A 420 20.97 4.84 -0.62
C THR A 420 19.88 5.33 -1.56
N PHE A 421 18.62 5.18 -1.18
CA PHE A 421 17.47 5.71 -1.91
C PHE A 421 16.83 6.86 -1.13
N GLY A 422 16.53 7.96 -1.83
CA GLY A 422 15.80 9.11 -1.31
C GLY A 422 14.33 9.08 -1.75
N PHE A 423 13.44 9.38 -0.82
CA PHE A 423 12.00 9.46 -0.97
C PHE A 423 11.41 10.67 -0.24
#